data_AF-A0A221NL53-F1
#
_entry.id   AF-A0A221NL53-F1
#
_cell.length_a   1.000
_cell.length_b   1.000
_cell.length_c   1.000
_cell.angle_alpha   90.00
_cell.angle_beta   90.00
_cell.angle_gamma   90.00
#
_symmetry.space_group_name_H-M   'P 1'
#
loop_
_entity.id
_entity.type
_entity.pdbx_description
1 polymer ?
#
loop_
_entity_poly.entity_id
_entity_poly.type
_entity_poly.pdbx_seq_one_letter_code
_entity_poly.pdbx_strand_id
1 'polypeptide(L)'
;MSADIHQTVLAALTEVAETEDFLTVVAAAVTEALTTAGYFKAAGTEYAIRRGTVIEEIGFNTEGQAMKWAETHLPKNTLFEIPKRPVGVWQ
;
A
#
# COMPACT_ATOMS: atom_id res chain seq x y z
N MET A 1 -1.25 -19.32 13.43
CA MET A 1 -1.39 -17.92 12.95
C MET A 1 -2.07 -17.00 13.96
N SER A 2 -3.20 -17.31 14.60
CA SER A 2 -3.80 -16.36 15.60
C SER A 2 -3.09 -16.31 16.96
N ALA A 3 -2.38 -17.38 17.34
CA ALA A 3 -1.63 -17.44 18.60
C ALA A 3 -0.48 -16.42 18.67
N ASP A 4 0.12 -16.05 17.54
CA ASP A 4 1.25 -15.11 17.48
C ASP A 4 0.78 -13.66 17.67
N ILE A 5 -0.32 -13.25 17.02
CA ILE A 5 -0.86 -11.88 17.16
C ILE A 5 -1.32 -11.62 18.61
N HIS A 6 -2.01 -12.59 19.21
CA HIS A 6 -2.48 -12.45 20.59
C HIS A 6 -1.32 -12.28 21.58
N GLN A 7 -0.21 -13.02 21.39
CA GLN A 7 0.98 -12.90 22.24
C GLN A 7 1.75 -11.60 22.01
N THR A 8 1.89 -11.12 20.78
CA THR A 8 2.53 -9.82 20.50
C THR A 8 1.76 -8.66 21.13
N VAL A 9 0.43 -8.69 21.06
CA VAL A 9 -0.42 -7.66 21.68
C VAL A 9 -0.35 -7.75 23.20
N LEU A 10 -0.37 -8.94 23.80
CA LEU A 10 -0.21 -9.12 25.25
C LEU A 10 1.17 -8.64 25.75
N ALA A 11 2.25 -8.88 25.00
CA ALA A 11 3.58 -8.39 25.35
C ALA A 11 3.62 -6.85 25.37
N ALA A 12 3.09 -6.19 24.34
CA ALA A 12 2.99 -4.73 24.29
C ALA A 12 2.07 -4.16 25.40
N LEU A 13 1.00 -4.87 25.75
CA LEU A 13 0.12 -4.48 26.86
C LEU A 13 0.82 -4.57 28.23
N THR A 14 1.75 -5.50 28.39
CA THR A 14 2.46 -5.72 29.67
C THR A 14 3.53 -4.65 29.93
N GLU A 15 4.03 -4.00 28.88
CA GLU A 15 5.11 -3.00 28.96
C GLU A 15 4.62 -1.56 29.24
N VAL A 16 3.31 -1.30 29.13
CA VAL A 16 2.73 0.08 29.04
C VAL A 16 1.74 0.37 30.16
N ALA A 17 1.84 -0.30 31.31
CA ALA A 17 0.84 -0.21 32.37
C ALA A 17 0.70 1.19 33.04
N GLU A 18 1.54 2.19 32.71
CA GLU A 18 1.52 3.51 33.41
C GLU A 18 1.76 4.76 32.53
N THR A 19 1.41 4.77 31.23
CA THR A 19 1.56 6.00 30.40
C THR A 19 0.25 6.48 29.76
N GLU A 20 0.06 7.81 29.68
CA GLU A 20 -1.08 8.46 29.02
C GLU A 20 -1.22 8.05 27.53
N ASP A 21 -0.17 7.49 26.94
CA ASP A 21 -0.08 7.04 25.55
C ASP A 21 -0.39 5.55 25.34
N PHE A 22 -1.04 4.89 26.30
CA PHE A 22 -1.40 3.47 26.23
C PHE A 22 -2.05 3.07 24.90
N LEU A 23 -3.03 3.84 24.42
CA LEU A 23 -3.73 3.55 23.16
C LEU A 23 -2.80 3.67 21.94
N THR A 24 -1.83 4.60 21.98
CA THR A 24 -0.86 4.82 20.90
C THR A 24 0.12 3.64 20.80
N VAL A 25 0.64 3.17 21.93
CA VAL A 25 1.60 2.05 21.94
C VAL A 25 0.92 0.74 21.54
N VAL A 26 -0.29 0.49 22.04
CA VAL A 26 -1.09 -0.69 21.63
C VAL A 26 -1.40 -0.64 20.14
N ALA A 27 -1.77 0.52 19.59
CA ALA A 27 -2.03 0.66 18.16
C ALA A 27 -0.78 0.37 17.30
N ALA A 28 0.41 0.81 17.73
CA ALA A 28 1.67 0.53 17.06
C ALA A 28 1.98 -0.99 17.06
N ALA A 29 1.89 -1.63 18.22
CA ALA A 29 2.16 -3.07 18.36
C ALA A 29 1.17 -3.94 17.58
N VAL A 30 -0.12 -3.58 17.57
CA VAL A 30 -1.14 -4.26 16.75
C VAL A 30 -0.82 -4.12 15.27
N THR A 31 -0.44 -2.92 14.82
CA THR A 31 -0.06 -2.67 13.43
C THR A 31 1.13 -3.53 13.00
N GLU A 32 2.16 -3.61 13.84
CA GLU A 32 3.34 -4.43 13.58
C GLU A 32 3.03 -5.94 13.57
N ALA A 33 2.22 -6.41 14.53
CA ALA A 33 1.79 -7.81 14.61
C ALA A 33 0.99 -8.23 13.37
N LEU A 34 0.05 -7.38 12.93
CA LEU A 34 -0.75 -7.60 11.72
C LEU A 34 0.10 -7.54 10.45
N THR A 35 1.13 -6.69 10.42
CA THR A 35 2.06 -6.61 9.28
C THR A 35 2.91 -7.87 9.18
N THR A 36 3.49 -8.31 10.30
CA THR A 36 4.29 -9.53 10.39
C THR A 36 3.48 -10.78 10.06
N ALA A 37 2.24 -10.85 10.54
CA ALA A 37 1.32 -11.95 10.23
C ALA A 37 0.77 -11.90 8.79
N GLY A 38 1.16 -10.90 7.99
CA GLY A 38 0.79 -10.77 6.58
C GLY A 38 -0.65 -10.33 6.33
N TYR A 39 -1.34 -9.80 7.36
CA TYR A 39 -2.65 -9.17 7.21
C TYR A 39 -2.53 -7.81 6.50
N PHE A 40 -1.42 -7.11 6.70
CA PHE A 40 -1.00 -6.04 5.79
C PHE A 40 -0.05 -6.64 4.76
N LYS A 41 -0.54 -6.88 3.54
CA LYS A 41 0.33 -7.17 2.42
C LYS A 41 0.97 -5.86 1.98
N ALA A 42 2.29 -5.87 1.79
CA ALA A 42 2.95 -4.82 1.03
C ALA A 42 2.12 -4.59 -0.24
N ALA A 43 1.58 -3.39 -0.33
CA ALA A 43 0.74 -2.98 -1.44
C ALA A 43 1.56 -3.29 -2.70
N GLY A 44 1.01 -4.08 -3.62
CA GLY A 44 1.76 -4.72 -4.69
C GLY A 44 2.41 -3.72 -5.65
N THR A 45 2.69 -4.15 -6.87
CA THR A 45 3.04 -3.17 -7.90
C THR A 45 1.77 -2.60 -8.53
N GLU A 46 1.69 -1.29 -8.66
CA GLU A 46 0.77 -0.60 -9.55
C GLU A 46 1.49 0.07 -10.72
N TYR A 47 0.76 0.18 -11.81
CA TYR A 47 1.15 0.93 -12.99
C TYR A 47 0.19 2.12 -13.14
N ALA A 48 0.66 3.17 -13.78
CA ALA A 48 -0.13 4.34 -14.14
C ALA A 48 0.14 4.76 -15.58
N ILE A 49 -0.65 5.69 -16.08
CA ILE A 49 -0.40 6.37 -17.35
C ILE A 49 -0.01 7.82 -17.06
N ARG A 50 1.14 8.25 -17.58
CA ARG A 50 1.65 9.62 -17.47
C ARG A 50 1.84 10.23 -18.84
N ARG A 51 1.36 11.46 -19.03
CA ARG A 51 1.56 12.26 -20.24
C ARG A 51 2.35 13.51 -19.90
N GLY A 52 3.62 13.54 -20.31
CA GLY A 52 4.56 14.57 -19.88
C GLY A 52 4.69 14.56 -18.36
N THR A 53 4.16 15.57 -17.69
CA THR A 53 4.20 15.69 -16.22
C THR A 53 2.88 15.31 -15.54
N VAL A 54 1.81 15.05 -16.29
CA VAL A 54 0.46 14.81 -15.76
C VAL A 54 0.19 13.31 -15.65
N ILE A 55 -0.28 12.85 -14.49
CA ILE A 55 -0.80 11.49 -14.31
C ILE A 55 -2.25 11.48 -14.78
N GLU A 56 -2.57 10.61 -15.74
CA GLU A 56 -3.91 10.47 -16.31
C GLU A 56 -4.76 9.44 -15.55
N GLU A 57 -4.15 8.32 -15.14
CA GLU A 57 -4.82 7.22 -14.43
C GLU A 57 -3.80 6.36 -13.66
N ILE A 58 -4.21 5.77 -12.53
CA ILE A 58 -3.38 4.96 -11.63
C ILE A 58 -4.06 3.65 -11.23
N GLY A 59 -3.36 2.76 -10.53
CA GLY A 59 -3.97 1.57 -9.91
C GLY A 59 -4.12 0.36 -10.84
N PHE A 60 -3.42 0.34 -11.98
CA PHE A 60 -3.39 -0.85 -12.82
C PHE A 60 -2.52 -1.93 -12.17
N ASN A 61 -3.01 -3.18 -12.14
CA ASN A 61 -2.26 -4.29 -11.57
C ASN A 61 -1.15 -4.79 -12.50
N THR A 62 -1.27 -4.53 -13.81
CA THR A 62 -0.27 -4.92 -14.82
C THR A 62 -0.04 -3.82 -15.85
N GLU A 63 1.15 -3.82 -16.46
CA GLU A 63 1.49 -2.90 -17.56
C GLU A 63 0.55 -3.05 -18.75
N GLY A 64 0.14 -4.28 -19.08
CA GLY A 64 -0.80 -4.54 -20.18
C GLY A 64 -2.19 -3.94 -19.95
N GLN A 65 -2.65 -3.86 -18.69
CA GLN A 65 -3.89 -3.16 -18.35
C GLN A 65 -3.76 -1.64 -18.59
N ALA A 66 -2.64 -1.07 -18.15
CA ALA A 66 -2.34 0.35 -18.38
C ALA A 66 -2.25 0.65 -19.89
N MET A 67 -1.55 -0.18 -20.66
CA MET A 67 -1.41 -0.02 -22.11
C MET A 67 -2.77 -0.07 -22.82
N LYS A 68 -3.60 -1.08 -22.51
CA LYS A 68 -4.94 -1.20 -23.10
C LYS A 68 -5.82 0.01 -22.76
N TRP A 69 -5.71 0.52 -21.54
CA TRP A 69 -6.40 1.74 -21.16
C TRP A 69 -5.94 2.93 -22.00
N ALA A 70 -4.62 3.12 -22.16
CA ALA A 70 -4.04 4.19 -22.95
C ALA A 70 -4.48 4.15 -24.42
N GLU A 71 -4.47 2.96 -25.04
CA GLU A 71 -4.95 2.76 -26.42
C GLU A 71 -6.42 3.12 -26.61
N THR A 72 -7.24 2.96 -25.56
CA THR A 72 -8.69 3.20 -25.61
C THR A 72 -9.05 4.66 -25.32
N HIS A 73 -8.28 5.34 -24.45
CA HIS A 73 -8.66 6.65 -23.92
C HIS A 73 -7.79 7.80 -24.41
N LEU A 74 -6.57 7.54 -24.85
CA LEU A 74 -5.69 8.58 -25.39
C LEU A 74 -5.85 8.69 -26.92
N PRO A 75 -5.74 9.91 -27.49
CA PRO A 75 -5.69 10.07 -28.93
C PRO A 75 -4.55 9.25 -29.55
N LYS A 76 -4.78 8.75 -30.77
CA LYS A 76 -3.75 8.03 -31.52
C LYS A 76 -2.48 8.89 -31.66
N ASN A 77 -1.31 8.26 -31.50
CA ASN A 77 0.01 8.89 -31.51
C ASN A 77 0.31 9.84 -30.34
N THR A 78 -0.49 9.84 -29.27
CA THR A 78 -0.13 10.53 -28.03
C THR A 78 1.09 9.86 -27.41
N LEU A 79 2.13 10.64 -27.10
CA LEU A 79 3.26 10.15 -26.31
C LEU A 79 2.84 10.05 -24.84
N PHE A 80 3.05 8.89 -24.23
CA PHE A 80 2.82 8.64 -22.82
C PHE A 80 3.89 7.69 -22.28
N GLU A 81 3.95 7.60 -20.96
CA GLU A 81 4.81 6.68 -20.21
C GLU A 81 3.96 5.84 -19.26
N ILE A 82 4.44 4.63 -18.95
CA ILE A 82 3.80 3.73 -17.98
C ILE A 82 4.71 3.55 -16.76
N PRO A 83 4.73 4.49 -15.80
CA PRO A 83 5.53 4.33 -14.59
C PRO A 83 4.99 3.20 -13.70
N LYS A 84 5.92 2.50 -13.05
CA LYS A 84 5.67 1.41 -12.10
C LYS A 84 6.02 1.84 -10.68
N ARG A 85 5.14 1.63 -9.71
CA ARG A 85 5.36 1.97 -8.28
C ARG A 85 4.72 0.95 -7.33
N PRO A 86 5.10 0.94 -6.03
CA PRO A 86 4.32 0.26 -5.01
C PRO A 86 2.93 0.89 -4.87
N VAL A 87 1.90 0.07 -4.63
CA VAL A 87 0.51 0.51 -4.49
C VAL A 87 0.37 1.57 -3.39
N GLY A 88 -0.27 2.70 -3.70
CA GLY A 88 -0.54 3.79 -2.75
C GLY A 88 0.56 4.86 -2.65
N VAL A 89 1.56 4.85 -3.54
CA VAL A 89 2.70 5.80 -3.54
C VAL A 89 2.64 6.79 -4.72
N TRP A 90 1.44 7.32 -4.99
CA TRP A 90 1.28 8.45 -5.91
C TRP A 90 1.28 9.75 -5.11
N GLN A 91 2.31 10.58 -5.35
CA GLN A 91 2.43 11.97 -4.89
C GLN A 91 2.04 12.90 -6.02
#